data_AF-A0A2V4CUD6-F1
#
_entry.id   AF-A0A2V4CUD6-F1
#
_cell.length_a   1.000
_cell.length_b   1.000
_cell.length_c   1.000
_cell.angle_alpha   90.00
_cell.angle_beta   90.00
_cell.angle_gamma   90.00
#
_symmetry.space_group_name_H-M   'P 1'
#
loop_
_entity.id
_entity.type
_entity.pdbx_description
1 polymer ?
#
loop_
_entity_poly.entity_id
_entity_poly.type
_entity_poly.pdbx_seq_one_letter_code
_entity_poly.pdbx_strand_id
1 'polypeptide(L)'
;LLLPNWSDEEVRVRLEERLMNERAVLICLACGSRIRTRVAMYGAKHTTCECGGRMLAAAREGLEERLVEWVKSEEEPTRVRMERNAQIVQQRGIEALICLMARGVGEDTATRILRRVPKNHREVLLRTIHDAELTYARTRRYWG
;
A
#
# COMPACT_ATOMS: atom_id res chain seq x y z
N LEU A 1 -4.74 11.30 -23.98
CA LEU A 1 -3.32 11.37 -23.59
C LEU A 1 -2.58 10.30 -24.37
N LEU A 2 -1.80 10.69 -25.38
CA LEU A 2 -0.81 9.78 -25.96
C LEU A 2 0.34 9.75 -24.95
N LEU A 3 0.44 8.66 -24.19
CA LEU A 3 1.66 8.41 -23.44
C LEU A 3 2.80 8.30 -24.47
N PRO A 4 4.00 8.82 -24.17
CA PRO A 4 5.18 8.54 -24.99
C PRO A 4 5.30 7.04 -25.26
N ASN A 5 5.90 6.68 -26.39
CA ASN A 5 6.01 5.29 -26.85
C ASN A 5 7.04 4.51 -26.00
N TRP A 6 6.70 4.26 -24.73
CA TRP A 6 7.51 3.50 -23.79
C TRP A 6 7.24 2.02 -23.96
N SER A 7 8.29 1.22 -23.85
CA SER A 7 8.16 -0.22 -23.68
C SER A 7 7.50 -0.54 -22.33
N ASP A 8 6.84 -1.70 -22.24
CA ASP A 8 6.25 -2.18 -20.99
C ASP A 8 7.26 -2.26 -19.84
N GLU A 9 8.54 -2.47 -20.17
CA GLU A 9 9.64 -2.51 -19.21
C GLU A 9 9.93 -1.12 -18.63
N GLU A 10 10.06 -0.10 -19.47
CA GLU A 10 10.30 1.28 -19.02
C GLU A 10 9.14 1.84 -18.19
N VAL A 11 7.90 1.43 -18.51
CA VAL A 11 6.72 1.77 -17.71
C VAL A 11 6.83 1.16 -16.31
N ARG A 12 7.27 -0.11 -16.20
CA ARG A 12 7.44 -0.80 -14.92
C ARG A 12 8.55 -0.19 -14.08
N VAL A 13 9.70 0.12 -14.66
CA VAL A 13 10.82 0.76 -13.95
C VAL A 13 10.36 2.09 -13.34
N ARG A 14 9.70 2.94 -14.13
CA ARG A 14 9.17 4.22 -13.61
C ARG A 14 8.10 4.05 -12.55
N LEU A 15 7.24 3.03 -12.70
CA LEU A 15 6.25 2.69 -11.69
C LEU A 15 6.92 2.30 -10.38
N GLU A 16 7.92 1.42 -10.44
CA GLU A 16 8.66 0.97 -9.26
C GLU A 16 9.39 2.13 -8.59
N GLU A 17 10.14 2.95 -9.34
CA GLU A 17 10.84 4.13 -8.80
C GLU A 17 9.87 5.06 -8.06
N ARG A 18 8.69 5.30 -8.63
CA ARG A 18 7.66 6.12 -7.99
C ARG A 18 7.16 5.47 -6.70
N LEU A 19 6.78 4.20 -6.72
CA LEU A 19 6.22 3.51 -5.55
C LEU A 19 7.25 3.37 -4.43
N MET A 20 8.52 3.14 -4.77
CA MET A 20 9.62 3.00 -3.82
C MET A 20 9.99 4.33 -3.15
N ASN A 21 9.87 5.45 -3.88
CA ASN A 21 10.13 6.79 -3.35
C ASN A 21 8.92 7.43 -2.65
N GLU A 22 7.74 6.83 -2.77
CA GLU A 22 6.53 7.30 -2.09
C GLU A 22 6.71 7.26 -0.55
N ARG A 23 6.14 8.25 0.12
CA ARG A 23 6.14 8.33 1.59
C ARG A 23 4.92 7.59 2.13
N ALA A 24 5.19 6.61 2.99
CA ALA A 24 4.20 5.85 3.70
C ALA A 24 4.15 6.29 5.16
N VAL A 25 2.93 6.32 5.70
CA VAL A 25 2.69 6.38 7.14
C VAL A 25 2.18 5.02 7.60
N LEU A 26 2.76 4.52 8.68
CA LEU A 26 2.31 3.31 9.36
C LEU A 26 1.82 3.67 10.75
N ILE A 27 0.67 3.14 11.15
CA ILE A 27 0.08 3.34 12.47
C ILE A 27 -0.09 1.98 13.14
N CYS A 28 0.46 1.85 14.34
CA CYS A 28 0.30 0.64 15.13
C CYS A 28 -1.14 0.51 15.64
N LEU A 29 -1.78 -0.62 15.38
CA LEU A 29 -3.13 -0.89 15.89
C LEU A 29 -3.17 -1.09 17.41
N ALA A 30 -2.03 -1.41 18.04
CA ALA A 30 -1.97 -1.69 19.47
C ALA A 30 -1.80 -0.42 20.33
N CYS A 31 -0.92 0.51 19.92
CA CYS A 31 -0.60 1.70 20.71
C CYS A 31 -0.83 3.03 19.98
N GLY A 32 -1.20 3.01 18.70
CA GLY A 32 -1.44 4.21 17.90
C GLY A 32 -0.18 4.99 17.50
N SER A 33 1.03 4.49 17.80
CA SER A 33 2.28 5.13 17.38
C SER A 33 2.36 5.26 15.86
N ARG A 34 3.00 6.33 15.38
CA ARG A 34 3.10 6.61 13.95
C ARG A 34 4.54 6.52 13.49
N ILE A 35 4.75 5.86 12.36
CA ILE A 35 6.05 5.76 11.70
C ILE A 35 5.90 6.35 10.31
N ARG A 36 6.74 7.33 9.97
CA ARG A 36 6.81 7.90 8.62
C ARG A 36 8.09 7.44 7.96
N THR A 37 7.98 6.84 6.79
CA THR A 37 9.13 6.30 6.05
C THR A 37 8.90 6.37 4.55
N ARG A 38 9.98 6.38 3.77
CA ARG A 38 9.90 6.00 2.37
C ARG A 38 9.71 4.50 2.26
N VAL A 39 8.98 4.04 1.25
CA VAL A 39 8.81 2.59 1.00
C VAL A 39 10.15 1.89 0.84
N ALA A 40 11.10 2.50 0.13
CA ALA A 40 12.45 1.96 -0.03
C ALA A 40 13.22 1.71 1.28
N MET A 41 12.85 2.40 2.35
CA MET A 41 13.49 2.27 3.68
C MET A 41 12.74 1.30 4.60
N TYR A 42 11.59 0.77 4.16
CA TYR A 42 10.82 -0.22 4.91
C TYR A 42 11.58 -1.56 4.99
N GLY A 43 11.43 -2.29 6.09
CA GLY A 43 12.17 -3.53 6.34
C GLY A 43 13.46 -3.32 7.14
N ALA A 44 14.33 -2.41 6.70
CA ALA A 44 15.59 -2.13 7.40
C ALA A 44 15.39 -1.47 8.78
N LYS A 45 14.28 -0.73 8.97
CA LYS A 45 14.06 0.10 10.17
C LYS A 45 12.71 -0.06 10.86
N HIS A 46 11.68 -0.52 10.16
CA HIS A 46 10.29 -0.24 10.55
C HIS A 46 9.35 -1.47 10.50
N THR A 47 9.88 -2.68 10.67
CA THR A 47 9.07 -3.92 10.70
C THR A 47 8.25 -4.06 11.98
N THR A 48 8.64 -3.37 13.04
CA THR A 48 8.02 -3.44 14.37
C THR A 48 7.84 -2.02 14.93
N CYS A 49 6.75 -1.83 15.66
CA CYS A 49 6.50 -0.64 16.46
C CYS A 49 7.44 -0.60 17.69
N GLU A 50 7.67 0.60 18.24
CA GLU A 50 8.38 0.80 19.51
C GLU A 50 7.74 0.05 20.69
N CYS A 51 6.42 -0.21 20.66
CA CYS A 51 5.74 -1.03 21.68
C CYS A 51 5.92 -2.55 21.48
N GLY A 52 6.64 -2.99 20.44
CA GLY A 52 6.76 -4.39 20.05
C GLY A 52 5.63 -4.91 19.13
N GLY A 53 4.63 -4.07 18.84
CA GLY A 53 3.53 -4.41 17.95
C GLY A 53 3.98 -4.61 16.50
N ARG A 54 3.43 -5.63 15.82
CA ARG A 54 3.70 -5.93 14.39
C ARG A 54 2.51 -5.66 13.47
N MET A 55 1.37 -5.26 14.03
CA MET A 55 0.17 -4.89 13.28
C MET A 55 0.21 -3.40 12.97
N LEU A 56 0.77 -3.09 11.80
CA LEU A 56 0.98 -1.72 11.33
C LEU A 56 0.08 -1.46 10.12
N ALA A 57 -1.00 -0.69 10.30
CA ALA A 57 -1.82 -0.25 9.19
C ALA A 57 -1.06 0.81 8.40
N ALA A 58 -1.01 0.69 7.08
CA ALA A 58 -0.23 1.57 6.22
C ALA A 58 -1.11 2.28 5.19
N ALA A 59 -0.76 3.55 4.93
CA ALA A 59 -1.30 4.35 3.85
C ALA A 59 -0.24 5.33 3.32
N ARG A 60 -0.55 6.00 2.21
CA ARG A 60 0.23 7.14 1.73
C ARG A 60 0.20 8.26 2.77
N GLU A 61 1.28 9.01 2.89
CA GLU A 61 1.41 10.10 3.87
C GLU A 61 0.31 11.16 3.71
N GLY A 62 -0.10 11.47 2.48
CA GLY A 62 -1.24 12.38 2.23
C GLY A 62 -2.62 11.87 2.69
N LEU A 63 -2.71 10.63 3.16
CA LEU A 63 -3.92 10.05 3.78
C LEU A 63 -3.75 9.84 5.29
N GLU A 64 -2.72 10.43 5.92
CA GLU A 64 -2.43 10.21 7.34
C GLU A 64 -3.63 10.51 8.24
N GLU A 65 -4.30 11.65 8.05
CA GLU A 65 -5.45 12.06 8.88
C GLU A 65 -6.56 11.01 8.82
N ARG A 66 -6.91 10.57 7.60
CA ARG A 66 -7.90 9.50 7.38
C ARG A 66 -7.46 8.18 7.99
N LEU A 67 -6.18 7.83 7.91
CA LEU A 67 -5.66 6.61 8.52
C LEU A 67 -5.78 6.66 10.05
N VAL A 68 -5.51 7.81 10.66
CA VAL A 68 -5.69 8.03 12.11
C VAL A 68 -7.16 7.84 12.50
N GLU A 69 -8.09 8.43 11.74
CA GLU A 69 -9.53 8.26 11.95
C GLU A 69 -9.94 6.79 11.85
N TRP A 70 -9.48 6.08 10.82
CA TRP A 70 -9.83 4.67 10.62
C TRP A 70 -9.26 3.76 11.70
N VAL A 71 -8.04 4.01 12.16
CA VAL A 71 -7.44 3.20 13.23
C VAL A 71 -8.14 3.44 14.58
N LYS A 72 -8.63 4.66 14.82
CA LYS A 72 -9.38 5.00 16.04
C LYS A 72 -10.86 4.64 15.98
N SER A 73 -11.39 4.32 14.81
CA SER A 73 -12.79 4.02 14.63
C SER A 73 -13.19 2.77 15.43
N GLU A 74 -14.28 2.88 16.18
CA GLU A 74 -14.89 1.75 16.89
C GLU A 74 -15.90 0.98 16.01
N GLU A 75 -16.18 1.48 14.79
CA GLU A 75 -17.06 0.81 13.85
C GLU A 75 -16.43 -0.49 13.36
N GLU A 76 -17.13 -1.61 13.58
CA GLU A 76 -16.63 -2.94 13.23
C GLU A 76 -16.16 -3.07 11.77
N PRO A 77 -16.88 -2.54 10.74
CA PRO A 77 -16.40 -2.60 9.36
C PRO A 77 -15.05 -1.90 9.17
N THR A 78 -14.85 -0.76 9.83
CA THR A 78 -13.61 0.03 9.72
C THR A 78 -12.47 -0.65 10.46
N ARG A 79 -12.74 -1.24 11.64
CA ARG A 79 -11.76 -2.04 12.39
C ARG A 79 -11.27 -3.23 11.60
N VAL A 80 -12.19 -4.06 11.08
CA VAL A 80 -11.85 -5.22 10.25
C VAL A 80 -11.04 -4.80 9.01
N ARG A 81 -11.38 -3.65 8.42
CA ARG A 81 -10.63 -3.10 7.28
C ARG A 81 -9.19 -2.75 7.66
N MET A 82 -8.97 -2.08 8.79
CA MET A 82 -7.62 -1.72 9.26
C MET A 82 -6.83 -2.94 9.72
N GLU A 83 -7.47 -3.93 10.32
CA GLU A 83 -6.85 -5.21 10.68
C GLU A 83 -6.35 -5.96 9.44
N ARG A 84 -7.16 -6.04 8.37
CA ARG A 84 -6.73 -6.63 7.09
C ARG A 84 -5.56 -5.88 6.47
N ASN A 85 -5.61 -4.54 6.49
CA ASN A 85 -4.51 -3.70 6.03
C ASN A 85 -3.21 -4.02 6.79
N ALA A 86 -3.26 -4.01 8.12
CA ALA A 86 -2.10 -4.33 8.95
C ALA A 86 -1.61 -5.77 8.78
N GLN A 87 -2.53 -6.72 8.57
CA GLN A 87 -2.21 -8.12 8.35
C GLN A 87 -1.43 -8.34 7.06
N ILE A 88 -1.83 -7.71 5.94
CA ILE A 88 -1.09 -7.84 4.69
C ILE A 88 0.31 -7.22 4.81
N VAL A 89 0.45 -6.10 5.52
CA VAL A 89 1.75 -5.46 5.81
C VAL A 89 2.64 -6.39 6.63
N GLN A 90 2.10 -7.02 7.66
CA GLN A 90 2.81 -7.99 8.49
C GLN A 90 3.26 -9.22 7.67
N GLN A 91 2.39 -9.77 6.82
CA GLN A 91 2.64 -11.03 6.11
C GLN A 91 3.52 -10.88 4.86
N ARG A 92 3.40 -9.76 4.16
CA ARG A 92 4.05 -9.49 2.86
C ARG A 92 5.14 -8.43 2.93
N GLY A 93 5.22 -7.68 4.03
CA GLY A 93 6.24 -6.68 4.24
C GLY A 93 6.21 -5.60 3.16
N ILE A 94 7.37 -5.33 2.54
CA ILE A 94 7.52 -4.27 1.55
C ILE A 94 6.61 -4.43 0.34
N GLU A 95 6.29 -5.66 -0.08
CA GLU A 95 5.38 -5.91 -1.21
C GLU A 95 3.97 -5.36 -0.93
N ALA A 96 3.49 -5.45 0.32
CA ALA A 96 2.22 -4.86 0.70
C ALA A 96 2.28 -3.34 0.72
N LEU A 97 3.38 -2.74 1.18
CA LEU A 97 3.54 -1.28 1.11
C LEU A 97 3.53 -0.80 -0.34
N ILE A 98 4.27 -1.46 -1.23
CA ILE A 98 4.30 -1.12 -2.67
C ILE A 98 2.87 -1.15 -3.26
N CYS A 99 2.08 -2.18 -2.93
CA CYS A 99 0.67 -2.24 -3.32
C CYS A 99 -0.15 -1.06 -2.77
N LEU A 100 -0.06 -0.79 -1.47
CA LEU A 100 -0.86 0.25 -0.80
C LEU A 100 -0.47 1.67 -1.23
N MET A 101 0.74 1.88 -1.76
CA MET A 101 1.16 3.16 -2.33
C MET A 101 0.62 3.40 -3.75
N ALA A 102 0.06 2.38 -4.39
CA ALA A 102 -0.53 2.53 -5.71
C ALA A 102 -1.85 3.32 -5.67
N ARG A 103 -2.11 4.05 -6.75
CA ARG A 103 -3.29 4.90 -6.89
C ARG A 103 -4.55 4.05 -7.04
N GLY A 104 -5.54 4.30 -6.19
CA GLY A 104 -6.79 3.55 -6.21
C GLY A 104 -6.70 2.15 -5.62
N VAL A 105 -5.58 1.80 -4.96
CA VAL A 105 -5.40 0.52 -4.30
C VAL A 105 -5.60 0.68 -2.79
N GLY A 106 -6.77 0.27 -2.31
CA GLY A 106 -7.05 0.06 -0.89
C GLY A 106 -6.73 -1.36 -0.43
N GLU A 107 -7.03 -1.69 0.82
CA GLU A 107 -6.76 -2.99 1.45
C GLU A 107 -7.38 -4.18 0.71
N ASP A 108 -8.62 -4.08 0.23
CA ASP A 108 -9.28 -5.17 -0.49
C ASP A 108 -8.64 -5.43 -1.86
N THR A 109 -8.25 -4.36 -2.56
CA THR A 109 -7.53 -4.47 -3.83
C THR A 109 -6.11 -5.00 -3.61
N ALA A 110 -5.39 -4.47 -2.61
CA ALA A 110 -4.06 -4.93 -2.25
C ALA A 110 -4.08 -6.43 -1.86
N THR A 111 -5.05 -6.85 -1.05
CA THR A 111 -5.23 -8.25 -0.65
C THR A 111 -5.44 -9.16 -1.86
N ARG A 112 -6.27 -8.75 -2.83
CA ARG A 112 -6.50 -9.50 -4.07
C ARG A 112 -5.25 -9.60 -4.93
N ILE A 113 -4.50 -8.51 -5.08
CA ILE A 113 -3.22 -8.49 -5.82
C ILE A 113 -2.24 -9.46 -5.15
N LEU A 114 -2.01 -9.29 -3.84
CA LEU A 114 -1.06 -10.10 -3.09
C LEU A 114 -1.45 -11.57 -3.09
N ARG A 115 -2.72 -11.94 -2.99
CA ARG A 115 -3.14 -13.36 -3.08
C ARG A 115 -2.80 -14.01 -4.43
N ARG A 116 -2.82 -13.24 -5.52
CA ARG A 116 -2.52 -13.75 -6.86
C ARG A 116 -1.03 -13.79 -7.17
N VAL A 117 -0.25 -12.90 -6.56
CA VAL A 117 1.18 -12.77 -6.82
C VAL A 117 1.99 -13.50 -5.74
N PRO A 118 2.75 -14.55 -6.10
CA PRO A 118 3.63 -15.22 -5.15
C PRO A 118 4.65 -14.24 -4.54
N LYS A 119 5.13 -14.54 -3.34
CA LYS A 119 6.18 -13.74 -2.70
C LYS A 119 7.44 -13.72 -3.57
N ASN A 120 8.19 -12.63 -3.53
CA ASN A 120 9.44 -12.41 -4.24
C ASN A 120 9.32 -12.36 -5.78
N HIS A 121 8.11 -12.24 -6.32
CA HIS A 121 7.88 -12.09 -7.77
C HIS A 121 7.59 -10.62 -8.11
N ARG A 122 8.62 -9.76 -7.97
CA ARG A 122 8.51 -8.30 -8.06
C ARG A 122 7.94 -7.82 -9.40
N GLU A 123 8.40 -8.37 -10.52
CA GLU A 123 7.92 -7.96 -11.85
C GLU A 123 6.42 -8.24 -12.03
N VAL A 124 5.96 -9.42 -11.59
CA VAL A 124 4.54 -9.81 -11.65
C VAL A 124 3.71 -8.91 -10.73
N LEU A 125 4.24 -8.54 -9.56
CA LEU A 125 3.62 -7.60 -8.65
C LEU A 125 3.42 -6.23 -9.30
N LEU A 126 4.48 -5.67 -9.87
CA LEU A 126 4.45 -4.36 -10.53
C LEU A 126 3.49 -4.34 -11.71
N ARG A 127 3.48 -5.39 -12.54
CA ARG A 127 2.51 -5.54 -13.64
C ARG A 127 1.07 -5.52 -13.13
N THR A 128 0.80 -6.31 -12.10
CA THR A 128 -0.56 -6.41 -11.54
C THR A 128 -1.01 -5.10 -10.88
N ILE A 129 -0.09 -4.38 -10.24
CA ILE A 129 -0.35 -3.04 -9.70
C ILE A 129 -0.64 -2.05 -10.83
N HIS A 130 0.14 -2.08 -11.91
CA HIS A 130 -0.06 -1.20 -13.07
C HIS A 130 -1.47 -1.37 -13.66
N ASP A 131 -1.91 -2.62 -13.86
CA ASP A 131 -3.25 -2.94 -14.36
C ASP A 131 -4.36 -2.43 -13.44
N ALA A 132 -4.14 -2.48 -12.12
CA ALA A 132 -5.05 -1.92 -11.13
C ALA A 132 -5.12 -0.39 -11.22
N GLU A 133 -3.99 0.30 -11.39
CA GLU A 133 -3.96 1.76 -11.58
C GLU A 133 -4.66 2.19 -12.87
N LEU A 134 -4.49 1.43 -13.97
CA LEU A 134 -5.18 1.68 -15.23
C LEU A 134 -6.69 1.51 -15.07
N THR A 135 -7.13 0.46 -14.38
CA THR A 135 -8.54 0.21 -14.10
C THR A 135 -9.13 1.32 -13.24
N TYR A 136 -8.41 1.77 -12.21
CA TYR A 136 -8.80 2.92 -11.41
C TYR A 136 -8.88 4.19 -12.26
N ALA A 137 -7.87 4.50 -13.07
CA ALA A 137 -7.87 5.68 -13.93
C ALA A 137 -9.04 5.71 -14.93
N ARG A 138 -9.41 4.54 -15.48
CA ARG A 138 -10.56 4.38 -16.39
C ARG A 138 -11.89 4.56 -15.69
N THR A 139 -12.03 4.01 -14.49
CA THR A 139 -13.33 3.95 -13.80
C THR A 139 -13.56 5.12 -12.87
N ARG A 140 -12.54 5.82 -12.34
CA ARG A 140 -12.65 6.86 -11.31
C ARG A 140 -13.67 7.97 -11.62
N ARG A 141 -13.93 8.24 -12.91
CA ARG A 141 -14.93 9.23 -13.35
C ARG A 141 -16.38 8.89 -12.96
N TYR A 142 -16.63 7.63 -12.59
CA TYR A 142 -17.95 7.13 -12.21
C TYR A 142 -18.14 7.03 -10.68
N TRP A 143 -17.15 7.42 -9.88
CA TRP A 143 -17.16 7.31 -8.42
C TRP A 143 -17.40 8.67 -7.75
N GLY A 144 -18.33 9.43 -8.32
CA GLY A 144 -18.81 10.71 -7.79
C GLY A 144 -20.01 10.52 -6.87
#